data_AF-A0A8T4J864-F1
#
_entry.id   AF-A0A8T4J864-F1
#
_cell.length_a   1.000
_cell.length_b   1.000
_cell.length_c   1.000
_cell.angle_alpha   90.00
_cell.angle_beta   90.00
_cell.angle_gamma   90.00
#
_symmetry.space_group_name_H-M   'P 1'
#
loop_
_entity.id
_entity.type
_entity.pdbx_description
1 polymer ?
#
loop_
_entity_poly.entity_id
_entity_poly.type
_entity_poly.pdbx_seq_one_letter_code
_entity_poly.pdbx_strand_id
1 'polypeptide(L)'
;MKKKELARSEKMAKFIKTAAIATNAHSLIKSIILAVVMISIMLILIIRGLPLYIGGFFIAFSLLLVAVNIISLKRISSADISPSAAELTIQEKKTIIFRNIIILSLTMLPITFATIFLDIPYWFSAIIMGALLLGIFTSYSEFKNMSSVYICVLPNEKITDYIAGIMRSFNIRGRHRLGYSALGRGRVLSSNENAMIITNKSIYLIHVPLAGSNLILAGTDISMLEFMAAKKDIEKKIKNMIKKISLQEILDATSSDFVIRIDDIESIKIGKLSKNLIFMMKDNSQHSYGIRDEKDRERARRLFKIK
;
A
#
# COMPACT_ATOMS: atom_id res chain seq x y z
N MET A 1 -21.69 24.19 -6.36
CA MET A 1 -20.54 23.62 -5.63
C MET A 1 -19.95 22.36 -6.30
N LYS A 2 -20.77 21.41 -6.78
CA LYS A 2 -20.33 20.15 -7.41
C LYS A 2 -19.34 20.30 -8.58
N LYS A 3 -19.51 21.29 -9.47
CA LYS A 3 -18.66 21.48 -10.67
C LYS A 3 -17.18 21.77 -10.34
N LYS A 4 -16.90 22.53 -9.27
CA LYS A 4 -15.52 22.87 -8.85
C LYS A 4 -14.80 21.68 -8.21
N GLU A 5 -15.53 20.85 -7.48
CA GLU A 5 -15.00 19.61 -6.88
C GLU A 5 -14.67 18.59 -7.96
N LEU A 6 -15.58 18.41 -8.93
CA LEU A 6 -15.38 17.52 -10.09
C LEU A 6 -14.13 17.91 -10.89
N ALA A 7 -13.99 19.21 -11.22
CA ALA A 7 -12.82 19.71 -11.94
C ALA A 7 -11.51 19.51 -11.17
N ARG A 8 -11.54 19.55 -9.84
CA ARG A 8 -10.36 19.33 -8.99
C ARG A 8 -9.99 17.85 -8.92
N SER A 9 -10.97 16.94 -8.78
CA SER A 9 -10.72 15.50 -8.82
C SER A 9 -10.20 15.06 -10.18
N GLU A 10 -10.70 15.64 -11.29
CA GLU A 10 -10.18 15.36 -12.63
C GLU A 10 -8.74 15.81 -12.81
N LYS A 11 -8.38 17.01 -12.33
CA LYS A 11 -6.98 17.49 -12.36
C LYS A 11 -6.06 16.58 -11.54
N MET A 12 -6.51 16.15 -10.35
CA MET A 12 -5.73 15.25 -9.50
C MET A 12 -5.56 13.88 -10.16
N ALA A 13 -6.61 13.30 -10.73
CA ALA A 13 -6.56 12.04 -11.45
C ALA A 13 -5.59 12.11 -12.65
N LYS A 14 -5.62 13.20 -13.42
CA LYS A 14 -4.67 13.44 -14.52
C LYS A 14 -3.23 13.54 -14.00
N PHE A 15 -3.00 14.31 -12.94
CA PHE A 15 -1.67 14.44 -12.33
C PHE A 15 -1.12 13.08 -11.85
N ILE A 16 -1.96 12.30 -11.16
CA ILE A 16 -1.60 10.96 -10.69
C ILE A 16 -1.29 10.05 -11.89
N LYS A 17 -2.09 10.09 -12.96
CA LYS A 17 -1.83 9.32 -14.19
C LYS A 17 -0.49 9.69 -14.82
N THR A 18 -0.18 10.99 -14.92
CA THR A 18 1.09 11.45 -15.48
C THR A 18 2.28 11.02 -14.61
N ALA A 19 2.19 11.17 -13.29
CA ALA A 19 3.23 10.73 -12.35
C ALA A 19 3.45 9.21 -12.41
N ALA A 20 2.36 8.45 -12.51
CA ALA A 20 2.34 7.00 -12.69
C ALA A 20 3.03 6.56 -14.00
N ILE A 21 2.78 7.28 -15.10
CA ILE A 21 3.43 7.00 -16.37
C ILE A 21 4.92 7.34 -16.29
N ALA A 22 5.28 8.49 -15.73
CA ALA A 22 6.67 8.93 -15.61
C ALA A 22 7.53 7.97 -14.76
N THR A 23 7.00 7.50 -13.63
CA THR A 23 7.70 6.53 -12.75
C THR A 23 7.94 5.18 -13.45
N ASN A 24 6.95 4.66 -14.18
CA ASN A 24 7.15 3.42 -14.96
C ASN A 24 8.06 3.62 -16.17
N ALA A 25 7.99 4.78 -16.84
CA ALA A 25 8.90 5.11 -17.94
C ALA A 25 10.36 5.11 -17.45
N HIS A 26 10.63 5.67 -16.27
CA HIS A 26 11.94 5.61 -15.64
C HIS A 26 12.38 4.17 -15.33
N SER A 27 11.47 3.34 -14.81
CA SER A 27 11.73 1.91 -14.57
C SER A 27 12.05 1.16 -15.88
N LEU A 28 11.34 1.47 -16.97
CA LEU A 28 11.59 0.89 -18.28
C LEU A 28 12.99 1.25 -18.79
N ILE A 29 13.38 2.53 -18.71
CA ILE A 29 14.72 2.99 -19.09
C ILE A 29 15.80 2.22 -18.33
N LYS A 30 15.66 2.10 -17.00
CA LYS A 30 16.58 1.31 -16.18
C LYS A 30 16.66 -0.15 -16.61
N SER A 31 15.51 -0.78 -16.92
CA SER A 31 15.48 -2.17 -17.37
C SER A 31 16.15 -2.38 -18.74
N ILE A 32 16.02 -1.41 -19.65
CA ILE A 32 16.68 -1.44 -20.96
C ILE A 32 18.19 -1.32 -20.78
N ILE A 33 18.66 -0.37 -19.96
CA ILE A 33 20.09 -0.21 -19.66
C ILE A 33 20.65 -1.50 -19.06
N LEU A 34 19.96 -2.08 -18.07
CA LEU A 34 20.36 -3.34 -17.46
C LEU A 34 20.43 -4.49 -18.49
N ALA A 35 19.44 -4.60 -19.38
CA ALA A 35 19.43 -5.61 -20.43
C ALA A 35 20.60 -5.44 -21.40
N VAL A 36 20.92 -4.21 -21.83
CA VAL A 36 22.07 -3.93 -22.71
C VAL A 36 23.39 -4.33 -22.05
N VAL A 37 23.56 -4.00 -20.76
CA VAL A 37 24.76 -4.38 -19.99
C VAL A 37 24.85 -5.90 -19.86
N MET A 38 23.75 -6.57 -19.49
CA MET A 38 23.70 -8.03 -19.35
C MET A 38 24.01 -8.74 -20.66
N ILE A 39 23.43 -8.29 -21.78
CA ILE A 39 23.69 -8.86 -23.11
C ILE A 39 25.16 -8.69 -23.48
N SER A 40 25.73 -7.51 -23.24
CA SER A 40 27.15 -7.22 -23.52
C SER A 40 28.07 -8.16 -22.74
N ILE A 41 27.82 -8.36 -21.44
CA ILE A 41 28.59 -9.29 -20.61
C ILE A 41 28.44 -10.73 -21.11
N MET A 42 27.22 -11.17 -21.41
CA MET A 42 26.98 -12.53 -21.91
C MET A 42 27.68 -12.81 -23.24
N LEU A 43 27.71 -11.83 -24.16
CA LEU A 43 28.45 -11.95 -25.42
C LEU A 43 29.96 -12.11 -25.17
N ILE A 44 30.53 -11.33 -24.25
CA ILE A 44 31.96 -11.45 -23.88
C ILE A 44 32.24 -12.85 -23.29
N LEU A 45 31.36 -13.37 -22.43
CA LEU A 45 31.53 -14.69 -21.84
C LEU A 45 31.41 -15.81 -22.87
N ILE A 46 30.48 -15.70 -23.83
CA ILE A 46 30.35 -16.66 -24.95
C ILE A 46 31.65 -16.70 -25.75
N ILE A 47 32.24 -15.54 -26.06
CA ILE A 47 33.53 -15.45 -26.77
C ILE A 47 34.68 -16.11 -25.96
N ARG A 48 34.60 -16.05 -24.62
CA ARG A 48 35.58 -16.67 -23.71
C ARG A 48 35.37 -18.17 -23.48
N GLY A 49 34.39 -18.79 -24.15
CA GLY A 49 34.12 -20.22 -24.07
C GLY A 49 32.91 -20.61 -23.21
N LEU A 50 32.08 -19.65 -22.78
CA LEU A 50 30.79 -19.99 -22.16
C LEU A 50 29.90 -20.68 -23.21
N PRO A 51 29.31 -21.85 -22.91
CA PRO A 51 28.43 -22.53 -23.83
C PRO A 51 27.28 -21.62 -24.31
N LEU A 52 27.04 -21.60 -25.62
CA LEU A 52 26.10 -20.68 -26.27
C LEU A 52 24.69 -20.77 -25.69
N TYR A 53 24.23 -21.96 -25.29
CA TYR A 53 22.90 -22.15 -24.72
C TYR A 53 22.73 -21.44 -23.37
N ILE A 54 23.79 -21.33 -22.56
CA ILE A 54 23.75 -20.63 -21.27
C ILE A 54 23.67 -19.12 -21.51
N GLY A 55 24.57 -18.57 -22.33
CA GLY A 55 24.55 -17.14 -22.66
C GLY A 55 23.27 -16.73 -23.40
N GLY A 56 22.81 -17.57 -24.33
CA GLY A 56 21.55 -17.39 -25.05
C GLY A 56 20.33 -17.33 -24.14
N PHE A 57 20.27 -18.17 -23.09
CA PHE A 57 19.19 -18.13 -22.10
C PHE A 57 19.13 -16.78 -21.37
N PHE A 58 20.26 -16.26 -20.88
CA PHE A 58 20.29 -14.97 -20.18
C PHE A 58 19.95 -13.78 -21.10
N ILE A 59 20.37 -13.84 -22.36
CA ILE A 59 19.99 -12.85 -23.37
C ILE A 59 18.48 -12.87 -23.59
N ALA A 60 17.89 -14.05 -23.84
CA ALA A 60 16.45 -14.20 -24.03
C ALA A 60 15.66 -13.75 -22.80
N PHE A 61 16.11 -14.10 -21.60
CA PHE A 61 15.50 -13.68 -20.34
C PHE A 61 15.55 -12.16 -20.15
N SER A 62 16.66 -11.51 -20.49
CA SER A 62 16.80 -10.05 -20.40
C SER A 62 15.81 -9.34 -21.34
N LEU A 63 15.65 -9.85 -22.57
CA LEU A 63 14.66 -9.34 -23.53
C LEU A 63 13.22 -9.55 -23.03
N LEU A 64 12.94 -10.69 -22.40
CA LEU A 64 11.64 -10.98 -21.80
C LEU A 64 11.28 -9.96 -20.70
N LEU A 65 12.23 -9.61 -19.82
CA LEU A 65 12.01 -8.60 -18.78
C LEU A 65 11.66 -7.23 -19.37
N VAL A 66 12.34 -6.82 -20.44
CA VAL A 66 12.04 -5.57 -21.16
C VAL A 66 10.62 -5.65 -21.76
N ALA A 67 10.25 -6.76 -22.39
CA ALA A 67 8.92 -6.95 -22.96
C ALA A 67 7.81 -6.86 -21.91
N VAL A 68 8.00 -7.48 -20.73
CA VAL A 68 7.04 -7.41 -19.61
C VAL A 68 6.86 -5.96 -19.11
N ASN A 69 7.95 -5.17 -19.07
CA ASN A 69 7.88 -3.75 -18.68
C ASN A 69 7.14 -2.90 -19.73
N ILE A 70 7.34 -3.16 -21.02
CA ILE A 70 6.61 -2.48 -22.11
C ILE A 70 5.11 -2.78 -22.02
N ILE A 71 4.73 -4.05 -21.82
CA ILE A 71 3.33 -4.46 -21.67
C ILE A 71 2.70 -3.77 -20.45
N SER A 72 3.43 -3.71 -19.33
CA SER A 72 2.98 -3.05 -18.11
C SER A 72 2.74 -1.56 -18.34
N LEU A 73 3.65 -0.86 -19.03
CA LEU A 73 3.50 0.57 -19.35
C LEU A 73 2.30 0.83 -20.27
N LYS A 74 2.14 0.02 -21.33
CA LYS A 74 1.00 0.14 -22.26
C LYS A 74 -0.32 -0.03 -21.52
N ARG A 75 -0.41 -1.00 -20.61
CA ARG A 75 -1.61 -1.23 -19.80
C ARG A 75 -1.91 -0.05 -18.85
N ILE A 76 -0.90 0.55 -18.23
CA ILE A 76 -1.09 1.71 -17.34
C ILE A 76 -1.56 2.93 -18.12
N SER A 77 -1.06 3.13 -19.36
CA SER A 77 -1.51 4.22 -20.22
C SER A 77 -2.97 4.08 -20.66
N SER A 78 -3.44 2.85 -20.93
CA SER A 78 -4.80 2.57 -21.39
C SER A 78 -5.82 2.42 -20.25
N ALA A 79 -5.37 2.38 -19.00
CA ALA A 79 -6.24 2.17 -17.86
C ALA A 79 -7.11 3.42 -17.58
N ASP A 80 -8.43 3.29 -17.73
CA ASP A 80 -9.39 4.34 -17.36
C ASP A 80 -9.57 4.39 -15.85
N ILE A 81 -9.32 5.57 -15.27
CA ILE A 81 -9.47 5.82 -13.83
C ILE A 81 -10.96 6.08 -13.55
N SER A 82 -11.82 5.11 -13.87
CA SER A 82 -13.24 5.15 -13.50
C SER A 82 -13.42 4.57 -12.09
N PRO A 83 -14.22 5.19 -11.21
CA PRO A 83 -14.23 4.90 -9.77
C PRO A 83 -15.17 3.75 -9.37
N SER A 84 -15.20 2.63 -10.11
CA SER A 84 -15.97 1.46 -9.66
C SER A 84 -15.13 0.55 -8.77
N ALA A 85 -15.27 0.71 -7.46
CA ALA A 85 -14.56 -0.07 -6.44
C ALA A 85 -14.94 -1.57 -6.41
N ALA A 86 -16.07 -1.95 -7.02
CA ALA A 86 -16.65 -3.29 -6.95
C ALA A 86 -16.14 -4.26 -8.04
N GLU A 87 -15.76 -3.76 -9.23
CA GLU A 87 -15.15 -4.61 -10.28
C GLU A 87 -13.69 -4.95 -10.00
N LEU A 88 -13.03 -4.14 -9.16
CA LEU A 88 -11.63 -4.29 -8.80
C LEU A 88 -11.38 -5.56 -7.97
N THR A 89 -12.26 -5.94 -7.05
CA THR A 89 -12.07 -7.09 -6.14
C THR A 89 -12.05 -8.45 -6.85
N ILE A 90 -12.78 -8.61 -7.96
CA ILE A 90 -12.80 -9.87 -8.74
C ILE A 90 -11.57 -9.98 -9.65
N GLN A 91 -11.16 -8.86 -10.27
CA GLN A 91 -9.90 -8.79 -11.03
C GLN A 91 -8.68 -8.98 -10.12
N GLU A 92 -8.72 -8.50 -8.87
CA GLU A 92 -7.67 -8.65 -7.86
C GLU A 92 -7.40 -10.11 -7.50
N LYS A 93 -8.43 -10.91 -7.21
CA LYS A 93 -8.26 -12.34 -6.90
C LYS A 93 -7.61 -13.12 -8.05
N LYS A 94 -8.04 -12.87 -9.29
CA LYS A 94 -7.45 -13.54 -10.47
C LYS A 94 -5.99 -13.13 -10.70
N THR A 95 -5.65 -11.86 -10.49
CA THR A 95 -4.31 -11.33 -10.79
C THR A 95 -3.27 -11.79 -9.77
N ILE A 96 -3.63 -11.87 -8.47
CA ILE A 96 -2.72 -12.38 -7.42
C ILE A 96 -2.42 -13.87 -7.65
N ILE A 97 -3.44 -14.67 -7.96
CA ILE A 97 -3.27 -16.08 -8.30
C ILE A 97 -2.35 -16.23 -9.51
N PHE A 98 -2.57 -15.45 -10.57
CA PHE A 98 -1.75 -15.51 -11.78
C PHE A 98 -0.29 -15.10 -11.54
N ARG A 99 -0.03 -14.08 -10.70
CA ARG A 99 1.33 -13.67 -10.34
C ARG A 99 2.07 -14.74 -9.55
N ASN A 100 1.41 -15.35 -8.56
CA ASN A 100 2.02 -16.41 -7.77
C ASN A 100 2.32 -17.64 -8.63
N ILE A 101 1.45 -17.95 -9.59
CA ILE A 101 1.72 -18.99 -10.60
C ILE A 101 2.94 -18.61 -11.43
N ILE A 102 3.02 -17.40 -11.99
CA ILE A 102 4.18 -16.97 -12.81
C ILE A 102 5.49 -17.00 -12.02
N ILE A 103 5.49 -16.50 -10.78
CA ILE A 103 6.70 -16.51 -9.92
C ILE A 103 7.11 -17.95 -9.61
N LEU A 104 6.15 -18.82 -9.32
CA LEU A 104 6.41 -20.25 -9.14
C LEU A 104 7.04 -20.82 -10.41
N SER A 105 6.45 -20.60 -11.59
CA SER A 105 6.98 -21.09 -12.87
C SER A 105 8.38 -20.58 -13.18
N LEU A 106 8.65 -19.29 -12.97
CA LEU A 106 9.96 -18.68 -13.23
C LEU A 106 11.05 -19.13 -12.26
N THR A 107 10.68 -19.45 -11.02
CA THR A 107 11.64 -19.93 -10.01
C THR A 107 11.93 -21.43 -10.17
N MET A 108 11.00 -22.21 -10.73
CA MET A 108 11.24 -23.63 -11.00
C MET A 108 12.23 -23.88 -12.13
N LEU A 109 12.21 -23.08 -13.19
CA LEU A 109 13.05 -23.26 -14.37
C LEU A 109 14.57 -23.26 -14.08
N PRO A 110 15.13 -22.30 -13.30
CA PRO A 110 16.53 -22.32 -12.93
C PRO A 110 16.88 -23.46 -11.96
N ILE A 111 15.94 -23.88 -11.09
CA ILE A 111 16.18 -24.96 -10.14
C ILE A 111 16.27 -26.30 -10.88
N THR A 112 15.33 -26.60 -11.79
CA THR A 112 15.41 -27.80 -12.63
C THR A 112 16.62 -27.78 -13.54
N PHE A 113 16.97 -26.62 -14.10
CA PHE A 113 18.19 -26.46 -14.88
C PHE A 113 19.44 -26.76 -14.05
N ALA A 114 19.55 -26.19 -12.85
CA ALA A 114 20.70 -26.40 -11.97
C ALA A 114 20.81 -27.87 -11.51
N THR A 115 19.70 -28.56 -11.23
CA THR A 115 19.74 -29.99 -10.90
C THR A 115 20.17 -30.87 -12.06
N ILE A 116 19.79 -30.54 -13.30
CA ILE A 116 20.09 -31.36 -14.48
C ILE A 116 21.53 -31.12 -14.97
N PHE A 117 22.01 -29.88 -14.91
CA PHE A 117 23.26 -29.48 -15.55
C PHE A 117 24.44 -29.25 -14.59
N LEU A 118 24.19 -29.08 -13.29
CA LEU A 118 25.25 -28.88 -12.29
C LEU A 118 25.38 -30.05 -11.31
N ASP A 119 24.73 -31.18 -11.60
CA ASP A 119 24.67 -32.37 -10.72
C ASP A 119 24.30 -32.04 -9.26
N ILE A 120 23.45 -31.02 -9.08
CA ILE A 120 22.98 -30.67 -7.74
C ILE A 120 22.07 -31.80 -7.25
N PRO A 121 22.32 -32.35 -6.05
CA PRO A 121 21.50 -33.42 -5.51
C PRO A 121 20.02 -33.04 -5.44
N TYR A 122 19.14 -33.96 -5.84
CA TYR A 122 17.69 -33.75 -5.89
C TYR A 122 17.08 -33.30 -4.55
N TRP A 123 17.66 -33.74 -3.44
CA TRP A 123 17.22 -33.34 -2.09
C TRP A 123 17.42 -31.84 -1.85
N PHE A 124 18.44 -31.22 -2.45
CA PHE A 124 18.71 -29.78 -2.30
C PHE A 124 17.66 -28.94 -3.05
N SER A 125 17.25 -29.37 -4.26
CA SER A 125 16.13 -28.74 -4.97
C SER A 125 14.80 -28.88 -4.23
N ALA A 126 14.56 -30.01 -3.58
CA ALA A 126 13.34 -30.24 -2.80
C ALA A 126 13.24 -29.31 -1.58
N ILE A 127 14.36 -28.97 -0.95
CA ILE A 127 14.41 -27.99 0.16
C ILE A 127 14.05 -26.59 -0.34
N ILE A 128 14.63 -26.16 -1.47
CA ILE A 128 14.32 -24.84 -2.07
C ILE A 128 12.84 -24.78 -2.47
N MET A 129 12.31 -25.85 -3.06
CA MET A 129 10.89 -26.01 -3.39
C MET A 129 9.98 -25.85 -2.17
N GLY A 130 10.32 -26.56 -1.09
CA GLY A 130 9.56 -26.55 0.15
C GLY A 130 9.53 -25.15 0.78
N ALA A 131 10.67 -24.45 0.80
CA ALA A 131 10.74 -23.08 1.32
C ALA A 131 9.89 -22.09 0.49
N LEU A 132 9.90 -22.22 -0.84
CA LEU A 132 9.10 -21.39 -1.76
C LEU A 132 7.60 -21.63 -1.58
N LEU A 133 7.18 -22.89 -1.51
CA LEU A 133 5.78 -23.27 -1.27
C LEU A 133 5.30 -22.82 0.11
N LEU A 134 6.15 -22.96 1.13
CA LEU A 134 5.84 -22.48 2.48
C LEU A 134 5.65 -20.96 2.50
N GLY A 135 6.52 -20.21 1.81
CA GLY A 135 6.39 -18.75 1.67
C GLY A 135 5.11 -18.31 0.95
N ILE A 136 4.67 -19.06 -0.05
CA ILE A 136 3.39 -18.81 -0.74
C ILE A 136 2.20 -19.15 0.17
N PHE A 137 2.28 -20.28 0.89
CA PHE A 137 1.22 -20.73 1.79
C PHE A 137 1.03 -19.78 2.98
N THR A 138 2.12 -19.29 3.58
CA THR A 138 2.05 -18.29 4.67
C THR A 138 1.42 -16.99 4.18
N SER A 139 1.83 -16.49 3.00
CA SER A 139 1.20 -15.33 2.35
C SER A 139 -0.31 -15.52 2.09
N TYR A 140 -0.73 -16.74 1.71
CA TYR A 140 -2.15 -17.04 1.49
C TYR A 140 -2.95 -17.10 2.81
N SER A 141 -2.35 -17.64 3.87
CA SER A 141 -2.99 -17.75 5.19
C SER A 141 -3.22 -16.38 5.85
N GLU A 142 -2.28 -15.44 5.70
CA GLU A 142 -2.42 -14.07 6.18
C GLU A 142 -3.57 -13.33 5.49
N PHE A 143 -3.85 -13.65 4.22
CA PHE A 143 -4.93 -13.03 3.46
C PHE A 143 -6.33 -13.49 3.91
N LYS A 144 -6.45 -14.73 4.41
CA LYS A 144 -7.74 -15.30 4.85
C LYS A 144 -8.18 -14.80 6.23
N ASN A 145 -7.24 -14.33 7.06
CA ASN A 145 -7.51 -13.86 8.42
C ASN A 145 -7.84 -12.36 8.53
N MET A 146 -8.11 -11.66 7.42
CA MET A 146 -8.74 -10.34 7.45
C MET A 146 -10.25 -10.45 7.74
N SER A 147 -10.60 -11.06 8.87
CA SER A 147 -11.94 -10.90 9.46
C SER A 147 -12.07 -9.44 9.89
N SER A 148 -13.04 -8.73 9.30
CA SER A 148 -13.36 -7.35 9.66
C SER A 148 -13.62 -7.27 11.17
N VAL A 149 -12.75 -6.57 11.90
CA VAL A 149 -12.94 -6.32 13.32
C VAL A 149 -14.17 -5.42 13.44
N TYR A 150 -15.28 -5.98 13.91
CA TYR A 150 -16.48 -5.18 14.18
C TYR A 150 -16.20 -4.30 15.40
N ILE A 151 -16.28 -2.99 15.17
CA ILE A 151 -16.09 -2.00 16.22
C ILE A 151 -17.46 -1.50 16.67
N CYS A 152 -17.77 -1.72 17.94
CA CYS A 152 -19.03 -1.29 18.54
C CYS A 152 -18.82 -0.01 19.36
N VAL A 153 -19.71 0.96 19.17
CA VAL A 153 -19.77 2.19 19.98
C VAL A 153 -20.23 1.87 21.40
N LEU A 154 -19.58 2.45 22.40
CA LEU A 154 -19.95 2.25 23.80
C LEU A 154 -21.25 3.02 24.16
N PRO A 155 -22.04 2.54 25.13
CA PRO A 155 -23.21 3.27 25.60
C PRO A 155 -22.85 4.69 26.07
N ASN A 156 -23.67 5.69 25.71
CA ASN A 156 -23.46 7.11 26.05
C ASN A 156 -22.15 7.72 25.52
N GLU A 157 -21.54 7.10 24.51
CA GLU A 157 -20.40 7.67 23.83
C GLU A 157 -20.83 8.78 22.87
N LYS A 158 -20.21 9.96 23.00
CA LYS A 158 -20.52 11.16 22.22
C LYS A 158 -19.25 11.71 21.60
N ILE A 159 -19.36 12.11 20.34
CA ILE A 159 -18.28 12.79 19.61
C ILE A 159 -18.00 14.13 20.30
N THR A 160 -16.77 14.32 20.76
CA THR A 160 -16.31 15.55 21.41
C THR A 160 -15.54 16.41 20.42
N ASP A 161 -14.67 15.80 19.61
CA ASP A 161 -13.95 16.49 18.55
C ASP A 161 -13.49 15.54 17.42
N TYR A 162 -12.82 16.07 16.41
CA TYR A 162 -12.16 15.31 15.35
C TYR A 162 -10.92 16.05 14.83
N ILE A 163 -9.97 15.28 14.27
CA ILE A 163 -8.77 15.78 13.60
C ILE A 163 -8.73 15.17 12.20
N ALA A 164 -8.66 16.02 11.17
CA ALA A 164 -8.56 15.59 9.78
C ALA A 164 -7.11 15.63 9.30
N GLY A 165 -6.73 14.74 8.38
CA GLY A 165 -5.37 14.70 7.85
C GLY A 165 -4.37 14.18 8.88
N ILE A 166 -4.71 13.06 9.52
CA ILE A 166 -3.75 12.24 10.26
C ILE A 166 -3.21 11.14 9.34
N MET A 167 -2.06 10.57 9.70
CA MET A 167 -1.51 9.40 9.03
C MET A 167 -0.69 8.62 10.04
N ARG A 168 -0.81 7.29 10.08
CA ARG A 168 0.02 6.46 10.96
C ARG A 168 1.50 6.74 10.69
N SER A 169 2.22 7.16 11.73
CA SER A 169 3.66 7.39 11.64
C SER A 169 4.36 6.06 11.77
N PHE A 170 5.23 5.78 10.79
CA PHE A 170 6.01 4.55 10.78
C PHE A 170 6.99 4.57 11.94
N ASN A 171 6.78 3.69 12.91
CA ASN A 171 7.88 3.28 13.78
C ASN A 171 8.85 2.45 12.93
N ILE A 172 10.14 2.74 13.07
CA ILE A 172 11.30 2.17 12.36
C ILE A 172 11.36 0.62 12.42
N ARG A 173 10.53 -0.04 13.23
CA ARG A 173 10.41 -1.50 13.34
C ARG A 173 9.45 -2.15 12.31
N GLY A 174 9.60 -1.79 11.04
CA GLY A 174 9.49 -2.77 9.95
C GLY A 174 8.11 -3.23 9.44
N ARG A 175 6.98 -2.63 9.80
CA ARG A 175 5.74 -2.86 9.03
C ARG A 175 5.60 -1.80 7.95
N HIS A 176 6.11 -2.11 6.77
CA HIS A 176 5.82 -1.36 5.55
C HIS A 176 4.30 -1.24 5.37
N ARG A 177 3.84 -0.18 4.70
CA ARG A 177 2.48 -0.17 4.15
C ARG A 177 2.35 -1.40 3.28
N LEU A 178 1.71 -2.44 3.80
CA LEU A 178 1.41 -3.61 3.02
C LEU A 178 0.45 -3.09 1.95
N GLY A 179 0.86 -3.20 0.71
CA GLY A 179 0.10 -2.75 -0.43
C GLY A 179 0.57 -3.58 -1.59
N TYR A 180 -0.35 -4.24 -2.27
CA TYR A 180 0.00 -5.00 -3.45
C TYR A 180 -0.32 -4.12 -4.65
N SER A 181 0.70 -3.81 -5.43
CA SER A 181 0.54 -3.33 -6.80
C SER A 181 0.71 -4.52 -7.73
N ALA A 182 -0.30 -4.80 -8.55
CA ALA A 182 -0.21 -5.78 -9.61
C ALA A 182 -0.58 -5.10 -10.92
N LEU A 183 0.36 -5.06 -11.87
CA LEU A 183 0.13 -4.54 -13.22
C LEU A 183 -0.30 -3.05 -13.22
N GLY A 184 0.30 -2.27 -12.32
CA GLY A 184 0.10 -0.82 -12.24
C GLY A 184 -1.17 -0.35 -11.55
N ARG A 185 -1.96 -1.27 -11.00
CA ARG A 185 -3.06 -0.99 -10.08
C ARG A 185 -2.90 -1.84 -8.83
N GLY A 186 -3.22 -1.28 -7.68
CA GLY A 186 -3.12 -1.97 -6.41
C GLY A 186 -4.00 -1.36 -5.36
N ARG A 187 -4.02 -1.97 -4.19
CA ARG A 187 -4.61 -1.38 -2.99
C ARG A 187 -3.58 -1.39 -1.89
N VAL A 188 -3.63 -0.36 -1.06
CA VAL A 188 -2.91 -0.36 0.22
C VAL A 188 -3.73 -1.27 1.15
N LEU A 189 -3.16 -2.39 1.59
CA LEU A 189 -3.72 -3.34 2.56
C LEU A 189 -3.67 -2.79 3.99
N SER A 190 -2.67 -1.96 4.30
CA SER A 190 -2.52 -1.35 5.61
C SER A 190 -3.38 -0.11 5.77
N SER A 191 -3.95 0.04 6.95
CA SER A 191 -4.86 1.08 7.40
C SER A 191 -4.58 2.46 6.80
N ASN A 192 -5.54 2.95 5.99
CA ASN A 192 -5.48 4.27 5.38
C ASN A 192 -6.17 5.30 6.28
N GLU A 193 -5.92 5.25 7.59
CA GLU A 193 -6.58 6.18 8.50
C GLU A 193 -6.13 7.60 8.15
N ASN A 194 -7.08 8.43 7.75
CA ASN A 194 -6.84 9.79 7.30
C ASN A 194 -7.56 10.81 8.20
N ALA A 195 -8.33 10.35 9.17
CA ALA A 195 -8.99 11.16 10.17
C ALA A 195 -9.12 10.42 11.51
N MET A 196 -9.20 11.22 12.57
CA MET A 196 -9.39 10.80 13.94
C MET A 196 -10.71 11.38 14.45
N ILE A 197 -11.63 10.54 14.92
CA ILE A 197 -12.82 10.97 15.67
C ILE A 197 -12.52 10.75 17.15
N ILE A 198 -12.71 11.78 17.95
CA ILE A 198 -12.46 11.78 19.38
C ILE A 198 -13.81 11.82 20.07
N THR A 199 -14.03 10.92 21.02
CA THR A 199 -15.23 10.89 21.85
C THR A 199 -14.85 11.13 23.30
N ASN A 200 -15.83 11.06 24.20
CA ASN A 200 -15.59 11.05 25.64
C ASN A 200 -14.99 9.73 26.16
N LYS A 201 -14.92 8.65 25.35
CA LYS A 201 -14.47 7.32 25.79
C LYS A 201 -13.37 6.70 24.93
N SER A 202 -13.33 7.03 23.65
CA SER A 202 -12.47 6.39 22.67
C SER A 202 -11.99 7.37 21.60
N ILE A 203 -10.95 6.95 20.90
CA ILE A 203 -10.42 7.60 19.71
C ILE A 203 -10.56 6.60 18.58
N TYR A 204 -11.40 6.92 17.61
CA TYR A 204 -11.62 6.12 16.42
C TYR A 204 -10.76 6.65 15.28
N LEU A 205 -9.99 5.76 14.66
CA LEU A 205 -9.19 6.10 13.50
C LEU A 205 -9.88 5.54 12.27
N ILE A 206 -10.28 6.45 11.39
CA ILE A 206 -11.15 6.13 10.28
C ILE A 206 -10.52 6.55 8.96
N HIS A 207 -10.93 5.85 7.90
CA HIS A 207 -10.69 6.28 6.55
C HIS A 207 -11.92 7.00 6.00
N VAL A 208 -11.84 8.33 5.91
CA VAL A 208 -12.86 9.12 5.22
C VAL A 208 -12.69 8.91 3.71
N PRO A 209 -13.66 8.29 3.01
CA PRO A 209 -13.47 7.93 1.62
C PRO A 209 -13.39 9.20 0.75
N LEU A 210 -12.36 9.32 -0.07
CA LEU A 210 -12.24 10.35 -1.10
C LEU A 210 -12.39 9.73 -2.49
N ALA A 211 -12.74 10.54 -3.48
CA ALA A 211 -12.74 10.06 -4.87
C ALA A 211 -11.31 9.69 -5.28
N GLY A 212 -11.06 8.40 -5.55
CA GLY A 212 -9.74 7.88 -5.87
C GLY A 212 -8.92 7.35 -4.69
N SER A 213 -9.48 7.35 -3.48
CA SER A 213 -8.82 6.82 -2.27
C SER A 213 -8.61 5.31 -2.30
N ASN A 214 -7.61 4.84 -1.55
CA ASN A 214 -7.22 3.44 -1.41
C ASN A 214 -6.68 2.77 -2.68
N LEU A 215 -6.31 3.55 -3.69
CA LEU A 215 -5.72 3.04 -4.92
C LEU A 215 -4.19 3.22 -4.88
N ILE A 216 -3.46 2.18 -5.26
CA ILE A 216 -2.07 2.29 -5.69
C ILE A 216 -2.12 2.37 -7.21
N LEU A 217 -1.67 3.48 -7.79
CA LEU A 217 -1.51 3.60 -9.24
C LEU A 217 -0.01 3.60 -9.54
N ALA A 218 0.43 2.67 -10.40
CA ALA A 218 1.82 2.54 -10.82
C ALA A 218 2.83 2.39 -9.67
N GLY A 219 2.48 1.67 -8.61
CA GLY A 219 3.36 1.54 -7.44
C GLY A 219 3.47 2.81 -6.60
N THR A 220 2.76 3.88 -6.96
CA THR A 220 2.64 5.09 -6.13
C THR A 220 1.42 4.95 -5.24
N ASP A 221 1.65 5.09 -3.93
CA ASP A 221 0.62 5.09 -2.91
C ASP A 221 -0.13 6.44 -2.91
N ILE A 222 -1.36 6.43 -3.42
CA ILE A 222 -2.19 7.63 -3.51
C ILE A 222 -2.62 8.12 -2.13
N SER A 223 -2.70 7.26 -1.12
CA SER A 223 -3.08 7.64 0.24
C SER A 223 -2.12 8.67 0.83
N MET A 224 -0.82 8.59 0.48
CA MET A 224 0.15 9.62 0.89
C MET A 224 -0.07 10.95 0.16
N LEU A 225 -0.35 10.91 -1.15
CA LEU A 225 -0.70 12.10 -1.94
C LEU A 225 -2.01 12.73 -1.46
N GLU A 226 -3.00 11.93 -1.09
CA GLU A 226 -4.25 12.39 -0.49
C GLU A 226 -4.03 13.04 0.86
N PHE A 227 -3.25 12.40 1.73
CA PHE A 227 -2.80 13.02 2.99
C PHE A 227 -2.14 14.38 2.72
N MET A 228 -1.34 14.49 1.65
CA MET A 228 -0.65 15.71 1.22
C MET A 228 -1.48 16.70 0.38
N ALA A 229 -2.66 16.38 -0.14
CA ALA A 229 -3.40 17.30 -1.04
C ALA A 229 -4.86 17.54 -0.63
N ALA A 230 -5.48 16.61 0.11
CA ALA A 230 -6.92 16.54 0.28
C ALA A 230 -7.41 16.83 1.71
N LYS A 231 -6.57 17.37 2.61
CA LYS A 231 -6.95 17.66 4.01
C LYS A 231 -8.28 18.41 4.11
N LYS A 232 -8.46 19.50 3.37
CA LYS A 232 -9.69 20.32 3.42
C LYS A 232 -10.93 19.53 2.98
N ASP A 233 -10.75 18.61 2.04
CA ASP A 233 -11.84 17.78 1.52
C ASP A 233 -12.21 16.68 2.53
N ILE A 234 -11.21 16.06 3.18
CA ILE A 234 -11.40 15.15 4.32
C ILE A 234 -12.15 15.87 5.45
N GLU A 235 -11.69 17.06 5.83
CA GLU A 235 -12.29 17.85 6.90
C GLU A 235 -13.74 18.22 6.60
N LYS A 236 -14.03 18.64 5.36
CA LYS A 236 -15.39 18.95 4.94
C LYS A 236 -16.28 17.71 4.98
N LYS A 237 -15.79 16.57 4.50
CA LYS A 237 -16.55 15.32 4.43
C LYS A 237 -16.83 14.75 5.81
N ILE A 238 -15.84 14.70 6.71
CA ILE A 238 -16.04 14.22 8.08
C ILE A 238 -17.00 15.12 8.87
N LYS A 239 -16.88 16.46 8.74
CA LYS A 239 -17.86 17.39 9.33
C LYS A 239 -19.28 17.09 8.86
N ASN A 240 -19.44 16.80 7.57
CA ASN A 240 -20.75 16.46 7.02
C ASN A 240 -21.27 15.11 7.51
N MET A 241 -20.40 14.11 7.70
CA MET A 241 -20.79 12.81 8.25
C MET A 241 -21.22 12.95 9.71
N ILE A 242 -20.40 13.59 10.55
CA ILE A 242 -20.70 13.86 11.97
C ILE A 242 -22.04 14.60 12.15
N LYS A 243 -22.41 15.48 11.21
CA LYS A 243 -23.68 16.24 11.26
C LYS A 243 -24.91 15.44 10.83
N LYS A 244 -24.75 14.40 10.03
CA LYS A 244 -25.86 13.76 9.30
C LYS A 244 -26.21 12.37 9.81
N ILE A 245 -25.22 11.64 10.29
CA ILE A 245 -25.34 10.23 10.66
C ILE A 245 -24.74 10.00 12.04
N SER A 246 -25.17 8.93 12.69
CA SER A 246 -24.71 8.52 14.01
C SER A 246 -23.25 8.04 13.98
N LEU A 247 -22.60 7.99 15.14
CA LEU A 247 -21.22 7.50 15.24
C LEU A 247 -21.09 6.05 14.72
N GLN A 248 -22.03 5.16 15.06
CA GLN A 248 -22.01 3.78 14.59
C GLN A 248 -22.09 3.71 13.05
N GLU A 249 -23.02 4.46 12.44
CA GLU A 249 -23.13 4.53 10.97
C GLU A 249 -21.87 5.11 10.32
N ILE A 250 -21.16 6.03 10.98
CA ILE A 250 -19.86 6.52 10.49
C ILE A 250 -18.83 5.38 10.48
N LEU A 251 -18.73 4.63 11.58
CA LEU A 251 -17.76 3.53 11.70
C LEU A 251 -18.06 2.41 10.70
N ASP A 252 -19.33 2.08 10.50
CA ASP A 252 -19.78 1.09 9.53
C ASP A 252 -19.50 1.55 8.08
N ALA A 253 -19.65 2.85 7.80
CA ALA A 253 -19.43 3.42 6.46
C ALA A 253 -17.96 3.65 6.10
N THR A 254 -17.07 3.78 7.09
CA THR A 254 -15.67 4.21 6.88
C THR A 254 -14.63 3.12 7.08
N SER A 255 -15.08 1.88 7.32
CA SER A 255 -14.23 0.75 7.73
C SER A 255 -13.22 1.21 8.78
N SER A 256 -13.72 1.53 9.97
CA SER A 256 -12.86 1.83 11.11
C SER A 256 -11.92 0.64 11.33
N ASP A 257 -10.63 0.83 11.13
CA ASP A 257 -9.66 -0.26 11.26
C ASP A 257 -9.07 -0.31 12.68
N PHE A 258 -9.23 0.77 13.45
CA PHE A 258 -8.53 0.90 14.73
C PHE A 258 -9.26 1.80 15.74
N VAL A 259 -9.30 1.33 17.00
CA VAL A 259 -9.83 2.09 18.15
C VAL A 259 -8.80 2.12 19.26
N ILE A 260 -8.64 3.28 19.87
CA ILE A 260 -7.89 3.47 21.10
C ILE A 260 -8.88 3.89 22.19
N ARG A 261 -9.07 3.08 23.22
CA ARG A 261 -9.88 3.52 24.37
C ARG A 261 -9.08 4.52 25.19
N ILE A 262 -9.72 5.59 25.62
CA ILE A 262 -9.07 6.63 26.43
C ILE A 262 -8.56 6.04 27.75
N ASP A 263 -9.31 5.12 28.34
CA ASP A 263 -8.94 4.44 29.59
C ASP A 263 -7.71 3.55 29.45
N ASP A 264 -7.35 3.13 28.23
CA ASP A 264 -6.18 2.28 27.96
C ASP A 264 -4.91 3.11 27.70
N ILE A 265 -5.03 4.43 27.60
CA ILE A 265 -3.90 5.34 27.36
C ILE A 265 -3.19 5.62 28.70
N GLU A 266 -1.91 5.32 28.75
CA GLU A 266 -1.03 5.68 29.87
C GLU A 266 -0.55 7.13 29.74
N SER A 267 -0.05 7.50 28.55
CA SER A 267 0.39 8.87 28.29
C SER A 267 0.31 9.23 26.81
N ILE A 268 0.15 10.53 26.53
CA ILE A 268 0.16 11.08 25.17
C ILE A 268 1.30 12.07 25.06
N LYS A 269 2.14 11.88 24.04
CA LYS A 269 3.30 12.73 23.77
C LYS A 269 3.20 13.29 22.36
N ILE A 270 3.76 14.49 22.16
CA ILE A 270 3.99 15.01 20.81
C ILE A 270 5.49 15.03 20.57
N GLY A 271 5.91 14.44 19.45
CA GLY A 271 7.32 14.45 19.05
C GLY A 271 7.82 15.89 18.91
N LYS A 272 9.02 16.17 19.44
CA LYS A 272 9.62 17.52 19.35
C LYS A 272 9.99 17.87 17.90
N LEU A 273 10.49 16.90 17.15
CA LEU A 273 10.96 17.07 15.76
C LEU A 273 9.94 16.56 14.74
N SER A 274 9.37 15.39 15.01
CA SER A 274 8.30 14.83 14.19
C SER A 274 6.97 15.39 14.68
N LYS A 275 6.12 15.93 13.80
CA LYS A 275 4.74 16.38 14.09
C LYS A 275 3.80 15.21 14.42
N ASN A 276 4.27 14.26 15.21
CA ASN A 276 3.61 13.01 15.51
C ASN A 276 2.97 13.10 16.89
N LEU A 277 1.72 12.69 16.98
CA LEU A 277 1.05 12.33 18.21
C LEU A 277 1.39 10.88 18.54
N ILE A 278 1.86 10.62 19.74
CA ILE A 278 2.30 9.30 20.21
C ILE A 278 1.43 8.92 21.41
N PHE A 279 0.65 7.86 21.25
CA PHE A 279 -0.12 7.23 22.30
C PHE A 279 0.69 6.09 22.90
N MET A 280 1.02 6.20 24.19
CA MET A 280 1.58 5.13 24.99
C MET A 280 0.43 4.45 25.72
N MET A 281 0.27 3.16 25.49
CA MET A 281 -0.80 2.34 26.05
C MET A 281 -0.34 1.67 27.35
N LYS A 282 -1.28 1.32 28.23
CA LYS A 282 -1.00 0.61 29.50
C LYS A 282 -0.35 -0.77 29.31
N ASP A 283 -0.52 -1.39 28.14
CA ASP A 283 0.12 -2.65 27.76
C ASP A 283 1.54 -2.46 27.18
N ASN A 284 2.12 -1.26 27.31
CA ASN A 284 3.39 -0.83 26.72
C ASN A 284 3.40 -0.79 25.18
N SER A 285 2.26 -0.97 24.50
CA SER A 285 2.19 -0.75 23.07
C SER A 285 2.22 0.75 22.75
N GLN A 286 2.76 1.08 21.56
CA GLN A 286 2.91 2.47 21.12
C GLN A 286 2.25 2.65 19.75
N HIS A 287 1.36 3.64 19.66
CA HIS A 287 0.75 4.05 18.41
C HIS A 287 1.14 5.49 18.08
N SER A 288 1.72 5.70 16.90
CA SER A 288 2.16 7.03 16.47
C SER A 288 1.41 7.47 15.22
N TYR A 289 0.95 8.72 15.19
CA TYR A 289 0.23 9.32 14.08
C TYR A 289 0.81 10.69 13.76
N GLY A 290 1.29 10.87 12.54
CA GLY A 290 1.69 12.15 11.99
C GLY A 290 0.47 13.06 11.79
N ILE A 291 0.55 14.26 12.35
CA ILE A 291 -0.37 15.36 12.11
C ILE A 291 0.28 16.29 11.10
N ARG A 292 -0.46 16.61 10.04
CA ARG A 292 0.08 17.41 8.95
C ARG A 292 0.31 18.88 9.33
N ASP A 293 -0.74 19.52 9.84
CA ASP A 293 -0.79 20.96 10.02
C ASP A 293 -0.50 21.36 11.46
N GLU A 294 0.22 22.47 11.61
CA GLU A 294 0.60 23.00 12.93
C GLU A 294 -0.62 23.37 13.79
N LYS A 295 -1.67 23.91 13.16
CA LYS A 295 -2.94 24.24 13.82
C LYS A 295 -3.63 23.01 14.40
N ASP A 296 -3.57 21.87 13.72
CA ASP A 296 -4.14 20.63 14.22
C ASP A 296 -3.28 20.02 15.32
N ARG A 297 -1.96 20.23 15.27
CA ARG A 297 -1.04 19.83 16.33
C ARG A 297 -1.34 20.60 17.62
N GLU A 298 -1.56 21.91 17.53
CA GLU A 298 -1.99 22.74 18.66
C GLU A 298 -3.40 22.38 19.15
N ARG A 299 -4.32 22.04 18.23
CA ARG A 299 -5.63 21.51 18.60
C ARG A 299 -5.51 20.20 19.38
N ALA A 300 -4.68 19.27 18.91
CA ALA A 300 -4.41 18.02 19.60
C ALA A 300 -3.79 18.25 20.98
N ARG A 301 -2.85 19.19 21.13
CA ARG A 301 -2.29 19.59 22.43
C ARG A 301 -3.38 20.01 23.41
N ARG A 302 -4.31 20.87 22.96
CA ARG A 302 -5.42 21.35 23.79
C ARG A 302 -6.40 20.24 24.15
N LEU A 303 -6.79 19.42 23.17
CA LEU A 303 -7.73 18.31 23.37
C LEU A 303 -7.21 17.27 24.36
N PHE A 304 -5.95 16.88 24.23
CA PHE A 304 -5.32 15.84 25.05
C PHE A 304 -4.58 16.40 26.27
N LYS A 305 -4.68 17.72 26.53
CA LYS A 305 -4.01 18.40 27.66
C LYS A 305 -2.51 18.10 27.76
N ILE A 306 -1.84 18.02 26.62
CA ILE A 306 -0.41 17.71 26.51
C ILE A 306 0.37 18.99 26.83
N LYS A 307 1.28 18.89 27.80
CA LYS A 307 2.19 19.98 28.19
C LYS A 307 3.27 20.22 27.12
#